data_AF-W2T5Z6-F1
#
_entry.id   AF-W2T5Z6-F1
#
_cell.length_a   1.000
_cell.length_b   1.000
_cell.length_c   1.000
_cell.angle_alpha   90.00
_cell.angle_beta   90.00
_cell.angle_gamma   90.00
#
_symmetry.space_group_name_H-M   'P 1'
#
loop_
_entity.id
_entity.type
_entity.pdbx_description
1 polymer ?
#
loop_
_entity_poly.entity_id
_entity_poly.type
_entity_poly.pdbx_seq_one_letter_code
_entity_poly.pdbx_strand_id
1 'polypeptide(L)'
;MDIIIASFDSISEVNMDYTITMYLHQYWTDERLSWSSAVPIDEMTLSGEFSQNIWVPDTFLANDKHSFLHEVTERNKMLRVSGDGKIAYGMR
;
A
#
# COMPACT_ATOMS: atom_id res chain seq x y z
N MET A 1 4.71 8.39 -2.81
CA MET A 1 3.36 8.05 -2.33
C MET A 1 2.38 8.72 -3.26
N ASP A 2 1.33 8.00 -3.64
CA ASP A 2 0.22 8.49 -4.44
C ASP A 2 -1.09 7.91 -3.91
N ILE A 3 -2.17 8.65 -4.16
CA ILE A 3 -3.52 8.31 -3.71
C ILE A 3 -4.44 8.44 -4.91
N ILE A 4 -5.21 7.40 -5.16
CA ILE A 4 -6.26 7.40 -6.18
C ILE A 4 -7.60 7.26 -5.47
N ILE A 5 -8.46 8.27 -5.60
CA ILE A 5 -9.80 8.23 -5.03
C ILE A 5 -10.71 7.44 -5.97
N ALA A 6 -11.30 6.36 -5.46
CA ALA A 6 -12.23 5.53 -6.21
C ALA A 6 -13.66 6.07 -6.10
N SER A 7 -14.09 6.49 -4.91
CA SER A 7 -15.40 7.09 -4.68
C SER A 7 -15.42 7.99 -3.44
N PHE A 8 -16.32 8.96 -3.48
CA PHE A 8 -16.84 9.64 -2.30
C PHE A 8 -18.26 9.11 -2.09
N ASP A 9 -18.51 8.51 -0.93
CA ASP A 9 -19.75 7.79 -0.67
C ASP A 9 -20.69 8.66 0.18
N SER A 10 -20.75 8.42 1.49
CA SER A 10 -21.63 9.17 2.39
C SER A 10 -20.98 10.45 2.89
N ILE A 11 -21.72 11.55 2.94
CA ILE A 11 -21.36 12.78 3.64
C ILE A 11 -22.43 13.03 4.72
N SER A 12 -22.03 13.10 5.99
CA SER A 12 -22.90 13.43 7.11
C SER A 12 -22.60 14.84 7.62
N GLU A 13 -23.54 15.76 7.41
CA GLU A 13 -23.44 17.11 7.96
C GLU A 13 -23.58 17.11 9.49
N VAL A 14 -24.49 16.30 10.02
CA VAL A 14 -24.78 16.20 11.47
C VAL A 14 -23.55 15.70 12.24
N ASN A 15 -22.87 14.69 11.71
CA ASN A 15 -21.69 14.12 12.36
C ASN A 15 -20.39 14.80 11.91
N MET A 16 -20.45 15.68 10.89
CA MET A 16 -19.28 16.24 10.22
C MET A 16 -18.27 15.16 9.82
N ASP A 17 -18.71 14.15 9.07
CA ASP A 17 -17.86 13.10 8.51
C ASP A 17 -18.23 12.74 7.07
N TYR A 18 -17.31 12.04 6.42
CA TYR A 18 -17.50 11.51 5.08
C TYR A 18 -16.81 10.15 4.94
N THR A 19 -17.27 9.35 3.98
CA THR A 19 -16.67 8.07 3.61
C THR A 19 -16.01 8.20 2.24
N ILE A 20 -14.75 7.76 2.12
CA ILE A 20 -14.00 7.70 0.87
C ILE A 20 -13.47 6.29 0.67
N THR A 21 -13.62 5.77 -0.54
CA THR A 21 -12.88 4.60 -0.99
C THR A 21 -11.67 5.09 -1.80
N MET A 22 -10.45 4.66 -1.44
CA MET A 22 -9.23 5.07 -2.13
C MET A 22 -8.24 3.92 -2.28
N TYR A 23 -7.37 4.02 -3.26
CA TYR A 23 -6.15 3.22 -3.39
C TYR A 23 -4.97 4.07 -2.91
N LEU A 24 -4.17 3.54 -2.00
CA LEU A 24 -2.95 4.17 -1.51
C LEU A 24 -1.77 3.37 -2.04
N HIS A 25 -0.92 3.99 -2.86
CA HIS A 25 0.37 3.40 -3.19
C HIS A 25 1.54 4.16 -2.54
N GLN A 26 2.48 3.37 -2.08
CA GLN A 26 3.63 3.83 -1.34
C GLN A 26 4.88 3.31 -2.03
N TYR A 27 5.89 4.17 -2.08
CA TYR A 27 7.16 3.86 -2.71
C TYR A 27 8.27 4.21 -1.73
N TRP A 28 9.16 3.27 -1.47
CA TRP A 28 10.36 3.48 -0.70
C TRP A 28 11.50 2.64 -1.28
N THR A 29 12.71 2.86 -0.80
CA THR A 29 13.89 2.07 -1.19
C THR A 29 14.45 1.39 0.05
N ASP A 30 14.66 0.09 -0.03
CA ASP A 30 15.30 -0.72 1.01
C ASP A 30 16.47 -1.49 0.40
N GLU A 31 17.69 -1.05 0.69
CA GLU A 31 18.92 -1.65 0.17
C GLU A 31 19.08 -3.12 0.57
N ARG A 32 18.45 -3.55 1.68
CA ARG A 32 18.50 -4.95 2.16
C ARG A 32 17.77 -5.92 1.24
N LEU A 33 16.85 -5.42 0.41
CA LEU A 33 16.10 -6.21 -0.57
C LEU A 33 16.69 -6.09 -1.99
N SER A 34 17.83 -5.45 -2.16
CA SER A 34 18.54 -5.42 -3.45
C SER A 34 19.22 -6.77 -3.74
N TRP A 35 19.39 -7.09 -5.03
CA TRP A 35 20.15 -8.27 -5.46
C TRP A 35 21.12 -7.93 -6.59
N SER A 36 22.13 -8.78 -6.76
CA SER A 36 23.17 -8.59 -7.77
C SER A 36 22.58 -8.58 -9.18
N SER A 37 23.07 -7.67 -10.03
CA SER A 37 22.73 -7.60 -11.46
C SER A 37 23.10 -8.86 -12.25
N ALA A 38 23.84 -9.80 -11.63
CA ALA A 38 24.07 -11.13 -12.19
C ALA A 38 22.81 -12.01 -12.19
N VAL A 39 21.80 -11.69 -11.36
CA VAL A 39 20.51 -12.35 -11.36
C VAL A 39 19.62 -11.69 -12.43
N PRO A 40 19.12 -12.43 -13.44
CA PRO A 40 18.35 -11.87 -14.55
C PRO A 40 16.88 -11.64 -14.17
N ILE A 41 16.65 -10.98 -13.03
CA ILE A 41 15.33 -10.61 -12.53
C ILE A 41 15.39 -9.10 -12.28
N ASP A 42 14.67 -8.32 -13.07
CA ASP A 42 14.61 -6.86 -12.87
C ASP A 42 13.63 -6.49 -11.75
N GLU A 43 12.55 -7.26 -11.62
CA GLU A 43 11.45 -6.98 -10.71
C GLU A 43 10.76 -8.27 -10.26
N MET A 44 10.42 -8.33 -8.98
CA MET A 44 9.69 -9.44 -8.38
C MET A 44 8.37 -8.93 -7.82
N THR A 45 7.26 -9.50 -8.29
CA THR A 45 5.93 -9.24 -7.75
C THR A 45 5.61 -10.29 -6.69
N LEU A 46 5.31 -9.84 -5.48
CA LEU A 46 5.03 -10.66 -4.32
C LEU A 46 3.59 -10.44 -3.86
N SER A 47 3.01 -11.45 -3.22
CA SER A 47 1.72 -11.31 -2.57
C SER A 47 1.81 -10.32 -1.40
N GLY A 48 0.68 -9.70 -1.08
CA GLY A 48 0.57 -8.79 0.05
C GLY A 48 0.95 -9.39 1.39
N GLU A 49 0.93 -10.72 1.54
CA GLU A 49 1.34 -11.40 2.77
C GLU A 49 2.83 -11.22 3.07
N PHE A 50 3.66 -11.09 2.04
CA PHE A 50 5.09 -10.88 2.21
C PHE A 50 5.41 -9.56 2.91
N SER A 51 4.48 -8.58 2.88
CA SER A 51 4.62 -7.33 3.63
C SER A 51 4.77 -7.53 5.14
N GLN A 52 4.36 -8.68 5.68
CA GLN A 52 4.54 -9.01 7.10
C GLN A 52 5.98 -9.40 7.46
N ASN A 53 6.82 -9.73 6.47
CA ASN A 53 8.19 -10.20 6.66
C ASN A 53 9.24 -9.11 6.40
N ILE A 54 8.82 -7.93 5.95
CA ILE A 54 9.70 -6.80 5.65
C ILE A 54 9.28 -5.57 6.45
N TRP A 55 10.18 -4.59 6.52
CA TRP A 55 9.81 -3.29 7.04
C TRP A 55 8.86 -2.60 6.06
N VAL A 56 7.74 -2.10 6.59
CA VAL A 56 6.75 -1.29 5.89
C VAL A 56 6.54 -0.02 6.70
N PRO A 57 6.43 1.16 6.08
CA PRO A 57 6.16 2.40 6.80
C PRO A 57 4.79 2.38 7.51
N ASP A 58 4.78 2.79 8.78
CA ASP A 58 3.59 2.88 9.63
C ASP A 58 2.72 4.11 9.28
N THR A 59 2.16 4.14 8.07
CA THR A 59 1.33 5.24 7.59
C THR A 59 -0.06 5.19 8.25
N PHE A 60 -0.49 6.30 8.84
CA PHE A 60 -1.82 6.45 9.45
C PHE A 60 -2.51 7.75 9.00
N LEU A 61 -3.83 7.78 9.08
CA LEU A 61 -4.65 8.95 8.76
C LEU A 61 -5.02 9.69 10.05
N ALA A 62 -4.44 10.86 10.28
CA ALA A 62 -4.57 11.57 11.56
C ALA A 62 -6.00 12.03 11.90
N ASN A 63 -6.82 12.31 10.88
CA ASN A 63 -8.20 12.81 11.05
C ASN A 63 -9.24 11.71 10.84
N ASP A 64 -8.81 10.47 10.75
CA ASP A 64 -9.73 9.36 10.61
C ASP A 64 -10.51 9.15 11.90
N LYS A 65 -11.84 9.05 11.78
CA LYS A 65 -12.70 8.62 12.88
C LYS A 65 -12.78 7.09 12.93
N HIS A 66 -12.92 6.45 11.77
CA HIS A 66 -13.01 5.01 11.58
C HIS A 66 -12.62 4.63 10.15
N SER A 67 -11.46 4.00 9.99
CA SER A 67 -11.02 3.40 8.73
C SER A 67 -11.07 1.88 8.80
N PHE A 68 -11.50 1.28 7.70
CA PHE A 68 -11.48 -0.16 7.50
C PHE A 68 -10.60 -0.44 6.29
N LEU A 69 -9.54 -1.23 6.47
CA LEU A 69 -8.85 -1.84 5.34
C LEU A 69 -9.78 -2.91 4.74
N HIS A 70 -9.98 -2.91 3.43
CA HIS A 70 -10.87 -3.89 2.79
C HIS A 70 -10.24 -5.30 2.85
N GLU A 71 -10.61 -6.11 3.83
CA GLU A 71 -10.11 -7.49 4.02
C GLU A 71 -10.73 -8.54 3.07
N VAL A 72 -11.65 -8.14 2.17
CA VAL A 72 -12.51 -9.11 1.46
C VAL A 72 -11.92 -9.58 0.12
N THR A 73 -11.85 -10.92 0.04
CA THR A 73 -11.41 -11.87 -1.01
C THR A 73 -9.93 -12.16 -1.19
N GLU A 74 -9.04 -11.18 -1.14
CA GLU A 74 -7.61 -11.37 -0.87
C GLU A 74 -7.16 -10.12 -0.10
N ARG A 75 -6.13 -10.22 0.74
CA ARG A 75 -5.48 -9.03 1.32
C ARG A 75 -5.03 -8.18 0.13
N ASN A 76 -5.82 -7.18 -0.29
CA ASN A 76 -5.66 -6.36 -1.50
C ASN A 76 -4.40 -5.48 -1.41
N LYS A 77 -3.27 -6.15 -1.28
CA LYS A 77 -1.95 -5.64 -1.02
C LYS A 77 -1.07 -6.26 -2.09
N MET A 78 -0.46 -5.41 -2.90
CA MET A 78 0.52 -5.83 -3.89
C MET A 78 1.86 -5.27 -3.45
N LEU A 79 2.88 -6.11 -3.43
CA LEU A 79 4.24 -5.69 -3.16
C LEU A 79 5.10 -6.01 -4.38
N ARG A 80 5.90 -5.05 -4.80
CA ARG A 80 6.75 -5.19 -5.97
C ARG A 80 8.11 -4.63 -5.65
N VAL A 81 9.13 -5.47 -5.81
CA VAL A 81 10.50 -5.14 -5.46
C VAL A 81 11.33 -5.16 -6.73
N SER A 82 12.08 -4.09 -7.00
CA SER A 82 13.04 -4.00 -8.09
C SER A 82 14.42 -4.43 -7.61
N GLY A 83 15.30 -4.87 -8.52
CA GLY A 83 16.63 -5.38 -8.15
C GLY A 83 17.55 -4.37 -7.48
N ASP A 84 17.27 -3.08 -7.65
CA ASP A 84 17.95 -1.97 -6.98
C ASP A 84 17.38 -1.65 -5.57
N GLY A 85 16.47 -2.49 -5.05
CA GLY A 85 15.86 -2.33 -3.73
C GLY A 85 14.69 -1.35 -3.69
N LYS A 86 14.23 -0.82 -4.84
CA LYS A 86 13.00 -0.02 -4.89
C LYS A 86 11.79 -0.91 -4.64
N ILE A 87 10.87 -0.41 -3.82
CA ILE A 87 9.66 -1.11 -3.42
C ILE A 87 8.46 -0.26 -3.81
N ALA A 88 7.51 -0.89 -4.48
CA ALA A 88 6.17 -0.37 -4.70
C ALA A 88 5.17 -1.23 -3.93
N TYR A 89 4.37 -0.58 -3.09
CA TYR A 89 3.38 -1.22 -2.23
C TYR A 89 2.03 -0.55 -2.43
N GLY A 90 1.05 -1.31 -2.91
CA GLY A 90 -0.31 -0.83 -3.12
C GLY A 90 -1.27 -1.44 -2.12
N MET A 91 -2.21 -0.64 -1.62
CA MET A 91 -3.33 -1.10 -0.79
C MET A 91 -4.64 -0.42 -1.21
N ARG A 92 -5.75 -1.08 -0.88
CA ARG A 92 -7.13 -0.56 -1.00
C ARG A 92 -7.84 -0.60 0.35
#